data_AF-A0A661F0A4-F1
#
_entry.id   AF-A0A661F0A4-F1
#
_cell.length_a   1.000
_cell.length_b   1.000
_cell.length_c   1.000
_cell.angle_alpha   90.00
_cell.angle_beta   90.00
_cell.angle_gamma   90.00
#
_symmetry.space_group_name_H-M   'P 1'
#
loop_
_entity.id
_entity.type
_entity.pdbx_description
1 polymer ?
#
loop_
_entity_poly.entity_id
_entity_poly.type
_entity_poly.pdbx_seq_one_letter_code
_entity_poly.pdbx_strand_id
1 'polypeptide(L)'
;MPTTLYQSNNPGQRAAQHLFTLILILVVAKLISWIPVMNHLQLADTFTAAEIIWFSAKFAALIIFFYFSRATIAAIPARAGIASFLRNIAEPITLLVIVIISQELLWQLLTPFVKDAGETIYFSLAVLAIISASIWLVVKAYQAMPYLFETQQNIGTYFARLIPNRHMLCTNCGQNIQSNAVFCCHCGHKTREESSCTTCGQALSADEKFCAHCGTKTIE
;
A
#
# COMPACT_ATOMS: atom_id res chain seq x y z
N MET A 1 -21.22 31.83 -20.62
CA MET A 1 -21.63 31.19 -19.34
C MET A 1 -20.35 30.68 -18.68
N PRO A 2 -19.96 31.14 -17.48
CA PRO A 2 -18.81 30.56 -16.81
C PRO A 2 -19.24 29.20 -16.27
N THR A 3 -18.76 28.12 -16.89
CA THR A 3 -18.78 26.79 -16.27
C THR A 3 -17.90 26.86 -15.03
N THR A 4 -18.50 27.20 -13.89
CA THR A 4 -17.88 27.01 -12.59
C THR A 4 -17.64 25.52 -12.43
N LEU A 5 -16.42 25.08 -12.75
CA LEU A 5 -15.94 23.75 -12.39
C LEU A 5 -16.10 23.66 -10.87
N TYR A 6 -17.07 22.86 -10.43
CA TYR A 6 -17.33 22.57 -9.03
C TYR A 6 -16.05 22.04 -8.40
N GLN A 7 -15.29 22.92 -7.73
CA GLN A 7 -14.12 22.55 -6.95
C GLN A 7 -14.63 22.06 -5.61
N SER A 8 -14.79 20.75 -5.48
CA SER A 8 -15.13 20.17 -4.19
C SER A 8 -14.01 20.39 -3.18
N ASN A 9 -14.35 20.82 -1.96
CA ASN A 9 -13.37 21.08 -0.91
C ASN A 9 -12.78 19.79 -0.29
N ASN A 10 -13.39 18.62 -0.58
CA ASN A 10 -12.94 17.32 -0.06
C ASN A 10 -11.88 16.70 -0.99
N PRO A 11 -10.70 16.31 -0.47
CA PRO A 11 -9.63 15.71 -1.29
C PRO A 11 -10.06 14.42 -2.00
N GLY A 12 -10.94 13.61 -1.39
CA GLY A 12 -11.45 12.39 -2.03
C GLY A 12 -12.35 12.67 -3.24
N GLN A 13 -13.16 13.73 -3.17
CA GLN A 13 -14.01 14.15 -4.30
C GLN A 13 -13.16 14.72 -5.45
N ARG A 14 -12.06 15.42 -5.16
CA ARG A 14 -11.10 15.89 -6.17
C ARG A 14 -10.43 14.72 -6.90
N ALA A 15 -10.05 13.66 -6.18
CA ALA A 15 -9.53 12.44 -6.80
C ALA A 15 -10.59 11.79 -7.72
N ALA A 16 -11.82 11.64 -7.26
CA ALA A 16 -12.91 11.11 -8.08
C ALA A 16 -13.17 11.94 -9.35
N GLN A 17 -13.09 13.28 -9.25
CA GLN A 17 -13.25 14.18 -10.39
C GLN A 17 -12.14 13.98 -11.43
N HIS A 18 -10.87 13.85 -11.02
CA HIS A 18 -9.78 13.59 -11.95
C HIS A 18 -9.89 12.22 -12.60
N LEU A 19 -10.32 11.19 -11.85
CA LEU A 19 -10.56 9.85 -12.40
C LEU A 19 -11.66 9.88 -13.47
N PHE A 20 -12.78 10.53 -13.17
CA PHE A 20 -13.88 10.67 -14.14
C PHE A 20 -13.43 11.42 -15.39
N THR A 21 -12.68 12.51 -15.23
CA THR A 21 -12.15 13.31 -16.35
C THR A 21 -11.19 12.50 -17.21
N LEU A 22 -10.32 11.69 -16.59
CA LEU A 22 -9.40 10.79 -17.29
C LEU A 22 -10.17 9.77 -18.13
N ILE A 23 -11.16 9.10 -17.54
CA ILE A 23 -11.99 8.11 -18.24
C ILE A 23 -12.76 8.78 -19.38
N LEU A 24 -13.36 9.95 -19.14
CA LEU A 24 -14.13 10.67 -20.13
C LEU A 24 -13.27 11.04 -21.35
N ILE A 25 -12.07 11.58 -21.15
CA ILE A 25 -11.17 11.96 -22.24
C ILE A 25 -10.77 10.75 -23.07
N LEU A 26 -10.43 9.62 -22.42
CA LEU A 26 -10.08 8.40 -23.13
C LEU A 26 -11.29 7.82 -23.89
N VAL A 27 -12.47 7.80 -23.30
CA VAL A 27 -13.68 7.30 -23.99
C VAL A 27 -14.02 8.19 -25.18
N VAL A 28 -14.05 9.51 -24.99
CA VAL A 28 -14.36 10.46 -26.07
C VAL A 28 -13.36 10.37 -27.20
N ALA A 29 -12.05 10.34 -26.90
CA ALA A 29 -11.03 10.19 -27.93
C ALA A 29 -11.18 8.86 -28.68
N LYS A 30 -11.48 7.76 -27.98
CA LYS A 30 -11.68 6.46 -28.62
C LYS A 30 -12.89 6.44 -29.55
N LEU A 31 -13.98 7.08 -29.13
CA LEU A 31 -15.20 7.22 -29.94
C LEU A 31 -14.95 8.07 -31.19
N ILE A 32 -14.21 9.17 -31.07
CA ILE A 32 -13.83 10.00 -32.22
C ILE A 32 -12.98 9.20 -33.21
N SER A 33 -12.03 8.40 -32.71
CA SER A 33 -11.20 7.52 -33.57
C SER A 33 -11.99 6.41 -34.28
N TRP A 34 -13.25 6.13 -33.91
CA TRP A 34 -14.11 5.17 -34.60
C TRP A 34 -14.91 5.77 -35.77
N ILE A 35 -14.92 7.10 -35.92
CA ILE A 35 -15.65 7.75 -37.01
C ILE A 35 -14.93 7.44 -38.33
N PRO A 36 -15.59 6.82 -39.32
CA PRO A 36 -14.95 6.33 -40.54
C PRO A 36 -14.32 7.45 -41.39
N VAL A 37 -14.82 8.68 -41.28
CA VAL A 37 -14.27 9.88 -41.95
C VAL A 37 -12.81 10.14 -41.57
N MET A 38 -12.41 9.79 -40.34
CA MET A 38 -11.06 10.08 -39.83
C MET A 38 -9.97 9.21 -40.48
N ASN A 39 -10.36 8.09 -41.10
CA ASN A 39 -9.42 7.18 -41.79
C ASN A 39 -8.99 7.71 -43.17
N HIS A 40 -9.69 8.72 -43.69
CA HIS A 40 -9.38 9.33 -44.99
C HIS A 40 -8.44 10.54 -44.89
N LEU A 41 -8.19 11.06 -43.69
CA LEU A 41 -7.20 12.11 -43.44
C LEU A 41 -5.90 11.49 -42.94
N GLN A 42 -4.91 11.42 -43.81
CA GLN A 42 -3.53 11.08 -43.43
C GLN A 42 -2.74 12.37 -43.21
N LEU A 43 -2.03 12.46 -42.08
CA LEU A 43 -1.04 13.49 -41.83
C LEU A 43 0.35 12.90 -42.04
N ALA A 44 1.16 13.59 -42.85
CA ALA A 44 2.54 13.20 -43.16
C ALA A 44 2.68 11.75 -43.68
N ASP A 45 1.70 11.28 -44.48
CA ASP A 45 1.64 9.98 -45.17
C ASP A 45 1.87 8.72 -44.31
N THR A 46 1.91 8.86 -42.99
CA THR A 46 2.32 7.81 -42.04
C THR A 46 1.32 7.63 -40.90
N PHE A 47 0.66 8.70 -40.47
CA PHE A 47 -0.33 8.65 -39.39
C PHE A 47 -1.71 9.03 -39.88
N THR A 48 -2.71 8.27 -39.46
CA THR A 48 -4.11 8.66 -39.61
C THR A 48 -4.45 9.76 -38.59
N ALA A 49 -5.35 10.67 -38.95
CA ALA A 49 -5.83 11.69 -38.01
C ALA A 49 -6.46 11.07 -36.75
N ALA A 50 -7.06 9.87 -36.86
CA ALA A 50 -7.57 9.10 -35.73
C ALA A 50 -6.50 8.66 -34.74
N GLU A 51 -5.32 8.24 -35.22
CA GLU A 51 -4.19 7.81 -34.39
C GLU A 51 -3.57 8.99 -33.62
N ILE A 52 -3.40 10.13 -34.27
CA ILE A 52 -2.86 11.35 -33.64
C ILE A 52 -3.77 11.82 -32.50
N ILE A 53 -5.09 11.80 -32.72
CA ILE A 53 -6.07 12.13 -31.69
C ILE A 53 -5.96 11.14 -30.52
N TRP A 54 -5.79 9.84 -30.80
CA TRP A 54 -5.64 8.83 -29.76
C TRP A 54 -4.34 8.97 -28.96
N PHE A 55 -3.22 9.26 -29.63
CA PHE A 55 -1.93 9.49 -28.97
C PHE A 55 -1.96 10.74 -28.10
N SER A 56 -2.48 11.85 -28.62
CA SER A 56 -2.60 13.10 -27.85
C SER A 56 -3.49 12.94 -26.62
N ALA A 57 -4.59 12.18 -26.73
CA ALA A 57 -5.46 11.86 -25.60
C ALA A 57 -4.75 11.02 -24.53
N LYS A 58 -3.91 10.05 -24.92
CA LYS A 58 -3.10 9.27 -23.96
C LYS A 58 -2.07 10.13 -23.22
N PHE A 59 -1.40 11.07 -23.91
CA PHE A 59 -0.49 12.02 -23.24
C PHE A 59 -1.25 12.92 -22.24
N ALA A 60 -2.42 13.43 -22.63
CA ALA A 60 -3.27 14.20 -21.74
C ALA A 60 -3.74 13.37 -20.53
N ALA A 61 -4.06 12.09 -20.73
CA ALA A 61 -4.44 11.17 -19.66
C ALA A 61 -3.31 10.96 -18.64
N LEU A 62 -2.04 10.92 -19.06
CA LEU A 62 -0.90 10.82 -18.14
C LEU A 62 -0.78 12.07 -17.24
N ILE A 63 -1.01 13.25 -17.80
CA ILE A 63 -0.99 14.50 -17.04
C ILE A 63 -2.12 14.50 -16.01
N ILE A 64 -3.33 14.09 -16.40
CA ILE A 64 -4.47 14.00 -15.47
C ILE A 64 -4.22 12.92 -14.41
N PHE A 65 -3.60 11.80 -14.79
CA PHE A 65 -3.22 10.74 -13.86
C PHE A 65 -2.24 11.25 -12.79
N PHE A 66 -1.28 12.11 -13.15
CA PHE A 66 -0.40 12.77 -12.17
C PHE A 66 -1.20 13.58 -11.15
N TYR A 67 -2.16 14.40 -11.60
CA TYR A 67 -3.03 15.17 -10.71
C TYR A 67 -3.93 14.27 -9.85
N PHE A 68 -4.46 13.19 -10.42
CA PHE A 68 -5.24 12.18 -9.71
C PHE A 68 -4.41 11.54 -8.58
N SER A 69 -3.20 11.08 -8.88
CA SER A 69 -2.30 10.47 -7.90
C SER A 69 -1.97 11.46 -6.79
N ARG A 70 -1.66 12.72 -7.11
CA ARG A 70 -1.45 13.79 -6.12
C ARG A 70 -2.67 14.02 -5.22
N ALA A 71 -3.86 14.08 -5.80
CA ALA A 71 -5.11 14.25 -5.04
C ALA A 71 -5.38 13.06 -4.11
N THR A 72 -5.12 11.84 -4.60
CA THR A 72 -5.26 10.60 -3.82
C THR A 72 -4.27 10.56 -2.66
N ILE A 73 -3.00 10.92 -2.91
CA ILE A 73 -1.94 11.01 -1.88
C ILE A 73 -2.33 12.04 -0.80
N ALA A 74 -2.95 13.16 -1.18
CA ALA A 74 -3.42 14.18 -0.24
C ALA A 74 -4.64 13.72 0.58
N ALA A 75 -5.43 12.78 0.07
CA ALA A 75 -6.58 12.20 0.78
C ALA A 75 -6.18 11.15 1.83
N ILE A 76 -4.96 10.62 1.78
CA ILE A 76 -4.46 9.64 2.76
C ILE A 76 -4.33 10.35 4.13
N PRO A 77 -5.06 9.92 5.17
CA PRO A 77 -4.98 10.55 6.48
C PRO A 77 -3.58 10.36 7.05
N ALA A 78 -2.99 11.45 7.54
CA ALA A 78 -1.69 11.45 8.21
C ALA A 78 -1.82 10.82 9.61
N ARG A 79 -2.16 9.53 9.69
CA ARG A 79 -2.06 8.75 10.93
C ARG A 79 -0.65 8.17 11.03
N ALA A 80 -0.09 8.17 12.25
CA ALA A 80 1.23 7.62 12.52
C ALA A 80 1.34 6.17 12.03
N GLY A 81 2.45 5.85 11.34
CA GLY A 81 2.78 4.51 10.88
C GLY A 81 2.83 4.36 9.34
N ILE A 82 2.41 3.20 8.82
CA ILE A 82 2.61 2.79 7.42
C ILE A 82 1.98 3.76 6.40
N ALA A 83 0.94 4.51 6.80
CA ALA A 83 0.29 5.49 5.92
C ALA A 83 1.22 6.66 5.52
N SER A 84 2.11 7.12 6.42
CA SER A 84 3.07 8.19 6.09
C SER A 84 4.21 7.69 5.20
N PHE A 85 4.65 6.44 5.40
CA PHE A 85 5.56 5.72 4.50
C PHE A 85 5.02 5.68 3.08
N LEU A 86 3.80 5.16 2.93
CA LEU A 86 3.13 5.05 1.63
C LEU A 86 2.96 6.40 0.95
N ARG A 87 2.61 7.45 1.71
CA ARG A 87 2.46 8.81 1.17
C ARG A 87 3.76 9.35 0.56
N ASN A 88 4.91 9.09 1.19
CA ASN A 88 6.22 9.55 0.71
C ASN A 88 6.74 8.76 -0.50
N ILE A 89 6.34 7.50 -0.64
CA ILE A 89 6.75 6.63 -1.75
C ILE A 89 5.79 6.70 -2.94
N ALA A 90 4.52 7.03 -2.71
CA ALA A 90 3.52 7.09 -3.77
C ALA A 90 3.86 8.13 -4.86
N GLU A 91 4.46 9.27 -4.49
CA GLU A 91 4.88 10.29 -5.44
C GLU A 91 5.98 9.80 -6.41
N PRO A 92 7.12 9.25 -5.94
CA PRO A 92 8.13 8.70 -6.83
C PRO A 92 7.68 7.49 -7.64
N ILE A 93 6.81 6.63 -7.09
CA ILE A 93 6.21 5.54 -7.87
C ILE A 93 5.38 6.11 -9.02
N THR A 94 4.56 7.13 -8.75
CA THR A 94 3.71 7.76 -9.77
C THR A 94 4.56 8.31 -10.92
N LEU A 95 5.65 9.03 -10.61
CA LEU A 95 6.52 9.56 -11.64
C LEU A 95 7.24 8.46 -12.44
N LEU A 96 7.70 7.40 -11.77
CA LEU A 96 8.32 6.26 -12.44
C LEU A 96 7.36 5.60 -13.44
N VAL A 97 6.11 5.36 -13.03
CA VAL A 97 5.07 4.80 -13.92
C VAL A 97 4.77 5.74 -15.10
N ILE A 98 4.65 7.04 -14.85
CA ILE A 98 4.42 8.03 -15.92
C ILE A 98 5.58 8.04 -16.91
N VAL A 99 6.83 8.01 -16.45
CA VAL A 99 8.01 7.97 -17.33
C VAL A 99 7.99 6.74 -18.22
N ILE A 100 7.71 5.56 -17.66
CA ILE A 100 7.64 4.31 -18.43
C ILE A 100 6.56 4.37 -19.51
N ILE A 101 5.33 4.77 -19.15
CA ILE A 101 4.23 4.83 -20.12
C ILE A 101 4.47 5.94 -21.17
N SER A 102 5.02 7.09 -20.76
CA SER A 102 5.36 8.18 -21.67
C SER A 102 6.38 7.74 -22.71
N GLN A 103 7.34 6.90 -22.33
CA GLN A 103 8.36 6.38 -23.24
C GLN A 103 7.79 5.39 -24.24
N GLU A 104 6.89 4.50 -23.83
CA GLU A 104 6.23 3.60 -24.79
C GLU A 104 5.40 4.41 -25.80
N LEU A 105 4.69 5.42 -25.31
CA LEU A 105 3.82 6.27 -26.12
C LEU A 105 4.62 7.15 -27.08
N LEU A 106 5.71 7.74 -26.61
CA LEU A 106 6.59 8.55 -27.42
C LEU A 106 7.30 7.70 -28.48
N TRP A 107 7.67 6.46 -28.15
CA TRP A 107 8.23 5.54 -29.14
C TRP A 107 7.23 5.23 -30.25
N GLN A 108 5.97 4.91 -29.90
CA GLN A 108 4.90 4.67 -30.89
C GLN A 108 4.70 5.85 -31.87
N LEU A 109 4.97 7.08 -31.43
CA LEU A 109 4.88 8.28 -32.26
C LEU A 109 6.15 8.54 -33.08
N LEU A 110 7.31 8.17 -32.55
CA LEU A 110 8.62 8.50 -33.12
C LEU A 110 9.12 7.44 -34.12
N THR A 111 8.62 6.20 -34.02
CA THR A 111 9.06 5.06 -34.85
C THR A 111 9.10 5.33 -36.36
N PRO A 112 8.11 5.96 -37.03
CA PRO A 112 8.20 6.19 -38.47
C PRO A 112 9.15 7.34 -38.86
N PHE A 113 9.58 8.17 -37.91
CA PHE A 113 10.47 9.30 -38.17
C PHE A 113 11.93 9.02 -37.84
N VAL A 114 12.19 7.97 -37.07
CA VAL A 114 13.51 7.65 -36.53
C VAL A 114 14.22 6.62 -37.40
N LYS A 115 15.44 6.96 -37.80
CA LYS A 115 16.39 6.01 -38.44
C LYS A 115 17.10 5.19 -37.36
N ASP A 116 17.80 4.13 -37.76
CA ASP A 116 18.54 3.22 -36.86
C ASP A 116 19.41 3.94 -35.80
N ALA A 117 20.07 5.04 -36.19
CA ALA A 117 20.88 5.84 -35.27
C ALA A 117 20.04 6.56 -34.20
N GLY A 118 18.85 7.05 -34.55
CA GLY A 118 17.95 7.72 -33.62
C GLY A 118 17.28 6.76 -32.64
N GLU A 119 17.09 5.49 -33.02
CA GLU A 119 16.54 4.45 -32.16
C GLU A 119 17.46 4.18 -30.97
N THR A 120 18.75 4.04 -31.25
CA THR A 120 19.77 3.83 -30.20
C THR A 120 19.85 5.03 -29.25
N ILE A 121 19.76 6.26 -29.79
CA ILE A 121 19.75 7.49 -28.98
C ILE A 121 18.51 7.53 -28.09
N TYR A 122 17.33 7.20 -28.64
CA TYR A 122 16.08 7.19 -27.91
C TYR A 122 16.12 6.21 -26.72
N PHE A 123 16.50 4.96 -26.96
CA PHE A 123 16.57 3.96 -25.89
C PHE A 123 17.60 4.32 -24.83
N SER A 124 18.75 4.88 -25.22
CA SER A 124 19.76 5.35 -24.27
C SER A 124 19.21 6.44 -23.35
N LEU A 125 18.52 7.44 -23.90
CA LEU A 125 17.87 8.49 -23.11
C LEU A 125 16.72 7.95 -22.25
N ALA A 126 15.95 7.01 -22.76
CA ALA A 126 14.86 6.38 -22.03
C ALA A 126 15.37 5.62 -20.79
N VAL A 127 16.43 4.84 -20.95
CA VAL A 127 17.09 4.12 -19.86
C VAL A 127 17.63 5.11 -18.81
N LEU A 128 18.31 6.18 -19.22
CA LEU A 128 18.80 7.21 -18.28
C LEU A 128 17.67 7.88 -17.48
N ALA A 129 16.52 8.15 -18.12
CA ALA A 129 15.36 8.71 -17.43
C ALA A 129 14.76 7.70 -16.42
N ILE A 130 14.67 6.42 -16.75
CA ILE A 130 14.21 5.38 -15.81
C ILE A 130 15.18 5.25 -14.63
N ILE A 131 16.48 5.22 -14.91
CA ILE A 131 17.53 5.13 -13.87
C ILE A 131 17.44 6.33 -12.92
N SER A 132 17.31 7.55 -13.45
CA SER A 132 17.19 8.75 -12.61
C SER A 132 15.92 8.75 -11.75
N ALA A 133 14.77 8.34 -12.30
CA ALA A 133 13.53 8.18 -11.55
C ALA A 133 13.64 7.07 -10.47
N SER A 134 14.31 5.97 -10.79
CA SER A 134 14.53 4.85 -9.88
C SER A 134 15.45 5.23 -8.72
N ILE A 135 16.55 5.96 -9.00
CA ILE A 135 17.43 6.51 -7.97
C ILE A 135 16.64 7.46 -7.06
N TRP A 136 15.83 8.34 -7.63
CA TRP A 136 15.00 9.27 -6.84
C TRP A 136 14.01 8.54 -5.93
N LEU A 137 13.38 7.47 -6.43
CA LEU A 137 12.52 6.58 -5.64
C LEU A 137 13.28 5.93 -4.48
N VAL A 138 14.46 5.37 -4.74
CA VAL A 138 15.29 4.73 -3.71
C VAL A 138 15.74 5.75 -2.67
N VAL A 139 16.19 6.94 -3.07
CA VAL A 139 16.58 8.02 -2.14
C VAL A 139 15.39 8.43 -1.27
N LYS A 140 14.20 8.62 -1.85
CA LYS A 140 12.99 8.97 -1.10
C LYS A 140 12.54 7.86 -0.17
N ALA A 141 12.69 6.58 -0.54
CA ALA A 141 12.41 5.46 0.35
C ALA A 141 13.43 5.39 1.52
N TYR A 142 14.71 5.58 1.22
CA TYR A 142 15.79 5.51 2.21
C TYR A 142 15.72 6.64 3.25
N GLN A 143 15.46 7.88 2.82
CA GLN A 143 15.31 9.05 3.70
C GLN A 143 14.28 8.88 4.82
N ALA A 144 13.45 7.88 4.63
CA ALA A 144 12.15 7.89 5.17
C ALA A 144 12.06 6.60 6.06
N MET A 145 12.80 5.52 5.78
CA MET A 145 13.13 4.40 6.68
C MET A 145 13.09 4.62 8.23
N PRO A 146 13.58 5.73 8.85
CA PRO A 146 13.42 5.99 10.29
C PRO A 146 12.00 5.83 10.88
N TYR A 147 10.92 5.99 10.11
CA TYR A 147 9.54 5.86 10.64
C TYR A 147 9.03 4.42 10.76
N LEU A 148 9.70 3.42 10.18
CA LEU A 148 9.26 2.01 10.29
C LEU A 148 9.66 1.42 11.65
N PHE A 149 10.80 1.82 12.20
CA PHE A 149 11.29 1.34 13.49
C PHE A 149 10.41 1.79 14.68
N GLU A 150 9.79 2.98 14.63
CA GLU A 150 8.85 3.43 15.67
C GLU A 150 7.54 2.62 15.71
N THR A 151 7.09 2.10 14.56
CA THR A 151 5.87 1.26 14.53
C THR A 151 6.03 -0.07 15.24
N GLN A 152 7.27 -0.59 15.30
CA GLN A 152 7.55 -1.90 15.87
C GLN A 152 7.38 -1.93 17.40
N GLN A 153 7.58 -0.82 18.12
CA GLN A 153 7.33 -0.74 19.56
C GLN A 153 5.84 -0.71 19.94
N ASN A 154 4.99 -0.11 19.09
CA ASN A 154 3.55 -0.01 19.39
C ASN A 154 2.83 -1.36 19.32
N ILE A 155 3.32 -2.30 18.49
CA ILE A 155 2.72 -3.63 18.34
C ILE A 155 2.68 -4.37 19.70
N GLY A 156 3.73 -4.28 20.51
CA GLY A 156 3.76 -4.87 21.85
C GLY A 156 2.68 -4.32 22.79
N THR A 157 2.39 -3.02 22.68
CA THR A 157 1.34 -2.37 23.50
C THR A 157 -0.08 -2.72 23.04
N TYR A 158 -0.30 -2.94 21.74
CA TYR A 158 -1.57 -3.44 21.22
C TYR A 158 -1.83 -4.88 21.67
N PHE A 159 -0.82 -5.75 21.60
CA PHE A 159 -0.92 -7.11 22.15
C PHE A 159 -1.14 -7.09 23.67
N ALA A 160 -0.51 -6.17 24.40
CA ALA A 160 -0.76 -6.02 25.85
C ALA A 160 -2.20 -5.59 26.20
N ARG A 161 -2.89 -4.85 25.32
CA ARG A 161 -4.32 -4.50 25.49
C ARG A 161 -5.28 -5.63 25.14
N LEU A 162 -4.84 -6.59 24.34
CA LEU A 162 -5.65 -7.75 23.93
C LEU A 162 -5.60 -8.90 24.95
N ILE A 163 -4.71 -8.83 25.94
CA ILE A 163 -4.70 -9.75 27.08
C ILE A 163 -5.63 -9.16 28.15
N PRO A 164 -6.83 -9.71 28.39
CA PRO A 164 -7.62 -9.33 29.53
C PRO A 164 -6.83 -9.71 30.79
N ASN A 165 -6.29 -8.71 31.49
CA ASN A 165 -5.67 -8.89 32.79
C ASN A 165 -6.79 -9.21 33.79
N ARG A 166 -7.25 -10.47 33.82
CA ARG A 166 -8.12 -10.96 34.88
C ARG A 166 -7.30 -11.00 36.15
N HIS A 167 -7.79 -10.31 37.16
CA HIS A 167 -7.18 -10.35 38.48
C HIS A 167 -7.99 -11.29 39.38
N MET A 168 -7.30 -11.98 40.28
CA MET A 168 -7.88 -12.83 41.32
C MET A 168 -7.29 -12.45 42.67
N LEU A 169 -7.99 -12.77 43.76
CA LEU A 169 -7.47 -12.58 45.11
C LEU A 169 -6.62 -13.79 45.50
N CYS A 170 -5.45 -13.56 46.09
CA CYS A 170 -4.63 -14.62 46.66
C CYS A 170 -5.37 -15.27 47.84
N THR A 171 -5.46 -16.60 47.82
CA THR A 171 -6.12 -17.40 48.87
C THR A 171 -5.44 -17.31 50.24
N ASN A 172 -4.17 -16.91 50.29
CA ASN A 172 -3.40 -16.84 51.53
C ASN A 172 -3.38 -15.44 52.16
N CYS A 173 -3.12 -14.39 51.37
CA CYS A 173 -2.96 -13.02 51.90
C CYS A 173 -4.07 -12.05 51.49
N GLY A 174 -5.02 -12.48 50.65
CA GLY A 174 -6.14 -11.65 50.17
C GLY A 174 -5.74 -10.53 49.19
N GLN A 175 -4.46 -10.45 48.78
CA GLN A 175 -4.01 -9.43 47.84
C GLN A 175 -4.39 -9.76 46.40
N ASN A 176 -4.63 -8.72 45.61
CA ASN A 176 -5.01 -8.85 44.21
C ASN A 176 -3.79 -9.22 43.34
N ILE A 177 -3.89 -10.31 42.59
CA ILE A 177 -2.84 -10.84 41.72
C ILE A 177 -3.36 -11.12 40.31
N GLN A 178 -2.47 -11.23 39.33
CA GLN A 178 -2.87 -11.65 37.98
C GLN A 178 -3.33 -13.11 37.98
N SER A 179 -4.39 -13.45 37.24
CA SER A 179 -4.97 -14.80 37.22
C SER A 179 -4.05 -15.87 36.63
N ASN A 180 -2.97 -15.46 35.94
CA ASN A 180 -1.93 -16.34 35.41
C ASN A 180 -0.67 -16.40 36.31
N ALA A 181 -0.66 -15.72 37.46
CA ALA A 181 0.50 -15.70 38.34
C ALA A 181 0.67 -17.06 39.03
N VAL A 182 1.85 -17.68 38.87
CA VAL A 182 2.19 -18.96 39.52
C VAL A 182 2.45 -18.77 41.01
N PHE A 183 2.94 -17.59 41.40
CA PHE A 183 3.23 -17.20 42.78
C PHE A 183 2.67 -15.80 43.06
N CYS A 184 2.19 -15.61 44.28
CA CYS A 184 1.79 -14.29 44.75
C CYS A 184 3.03 -13.39 44.93
N CYS A 185 3.04 -12.23 44.27
CA CYS A 185 4.11 -11.23 44.41
C CYS A 185 4.17 -10.55 45.79
N HIS A 186 3.13 -10.70 46.62
CA HIS A 186 3.07 -10.10 47.97
C HIS A 186 3.48 -11.06 49.09
N CYS A 187 3.07 -12.33 49.03
CA CYS A 187 3.32 -13.30 50.10
C CYS A 187 4.11 -14.54 49.67
N GLY A 188 4.41 -14.71 48.38
CA GLY A 188 5.13 -15.87 47.86
C GLY A 188 4.31 -17.16 47.76
N HIS A 189 3.02 -17.14 48.10
CA HIS A 189 2.16 -18.32 48.05
C HIS A 189 1.90 -18.78 46.60
N LYS A 190 2.13 -20.07 46.32
CA LYS A 190 1.89 -20.68 45.01
C LYS A 190 0.39 -20.71 44.74
N THR A 191 -0.04 -20.16 43.60
CA THR A 191 -1.47 -19.89 43.31
C THR A 191 -2.09 -20.79 42.24
N ARG A 192 -1.26 -21.54 41.51
CA ARG A 192 -1.72 -22.70 40.72
C ARG A 192 -1.57 -23.97 41.56
N GLU A 193 -2.69 -24.63 41.85
CA GLU A 193 -2.68 -25.99 42.39
C GLU A 193 -2.27 -26.97 41.30
N GLU A 194 -1.47 -27.97 41.66
CA GLU A 194 -1.10 -29.07 40.78
C GLU A 194 -2.35 -29.91 40.50
N SER A 195 -2.83 -29.90 39.26
CA SER A 195 -3.90 -30.81 38.81
C SER A 195 -3.42 -32.24 38.99
N SER A 196 -4.21 -33.15 39.58
CA SER A 196 -3.85 -34.57 39.68
C SER A 196 -4.46 -35.37 38.54
N CYS A 197 -3.77 -36.42 38.10
CA CYS A 197 -4.27 -37.30 37.07
C CYS A 197 -5.49 -38.07 37.59
N THR A 198 -6.61 -37.97 36.88
CA THR A 198 -7.87 -38.65 37.24
C THR A 198 -7.77 -40.18 37.24
N THR A 199 -6.76 -40.74 36.56
CA THR A 199 -6.60 -42.19 36.42
C THR A 199 -5.61 -42.77 37.42
N CYS A 200 -4.46 -42.11 37.65
CA CYS A 200 -3.41 -42.64 38.52
C CYS A 200 -3.14 -41.81 39.80
N GLY A 201 -3.80 -40.68 39.98
CA GLY A 201 -3.65 -39.81 41.15
C GLY A 201 -2.36 -39.00 41.20
N GLN A 202 -1.45 -39.15 40.23
CA GLN A 202 -0.17 -38.44 40.21
C GLN A 202 -0.36 -36.94 39.98
N ALA A 203 0.39 -36.11 40.70
CA ALA A 203 0.43 -34.66 40.47
C ALA A 203 0.95 -34.33 39.06
N LEU A 204 0.23 -33.48 38.34
CA LEU A 204 0.55 -33.00 36.99
C LEU A 204 0.99 -31.54 37.08
N SER A 205 1.95 -31.18 36.25
CA SER A 205 2.32 -29.79 36.08
C SER A 205 1.27 -29.06 35.22
N ALA A 206 1.11 -27.75 35.45
CA ALA A 206 0.00 -26.95 34.93
C ALA A 206 -0.09 -26.80 33.40
N ASP A 207 0.81 -27.43 32.63
CA ASP A 207 0.84 -27.38 31.16
C ASP A 207 1.07 -28.78 30.51
N GLU A 208 1.01 -29.87 31.27
CA GLU A 208 1.19 -31.23 30.76
C GLU A 208 -0.08 -31.79 30.10
N LYS A 209 -0.04 -31.98 28.78
CA LYS A 209 -1.14 -32.57 27.98
C LYS A 209 -1.34 -34.07 28.19
N PHE A 210 -0.35 -34.74 28.77
CA PHE A 210 -0.33 -36.19 29.01
C PHE A 210 0.37 -36.46 30.33
N CYS A 211 -0.16 -37.39 31.13
CA CYS A 211 0.46 -37.79 32.38
C CYS A 211 1.77 -38.55 32.12
N ALA A 212 2.88 -38.05 32.66
CA ALA A 212 4.20 -38.69 32.52
C ALA A 212 4.28 -40.11 33.15
N HIS A 213 3.38 -40.45 34.07
CA HIS A 213 3.38 -41.74 34.76
C HIS A 213 2.49 -42.80 34.11
N CYS A 214 1.31 -42.42 33.59
CA CYS A 214 0.35 -43.40 33.05
C CYS A 214 0.01 -43.18 31.57
N GLY A 215 0.53 -42.12 30.94
CA GLY A 215 0.26 -41.79 29.53
C GLY A 215 -1.16 -41.31 29.23
N THR A 216 -2.03 -41.21 30.24
CA THR A 216 -3.43 -40.76 30.04
C THR A 216 -3.46 -39.26 29.73
N LYS A 217 -4.26 -38.88 28.74
CA LYS A 217 -4.48 -37.47 28.37
C LYS A 217 -5.16 -36.74 29.51
N THR A 218 -4.61 -35.59 29.90
CA THR A 218 -5.18 -34.75 30.95
C THR A 218 -6.45 -34.08 30.43
N ILE A 219 -7.51 -34.10 31.24
CA ILE A 219 -8.76 -33.44 30.91
C ILE A 219 -8.54 -31.96 31.25
N GLU A 220 -8.55 -31.11 30.24
CA GLU A 220 -8.54 -29.64 30.40
C GLU A 220 -9.84 -29.17 31.08
#